data_AF-A0A286DKA5-F1
#
_entry.id   AF-A0A286DKA5-F1
#
_cell.length_a   1.000
_cell.length_b   1.000
_cell.length_c   1.000
_cell.angle_alpha   90.00
_cell.angle_beta   90.00
_cell.angle_gamma   90.00
#
_symmetry.space_group_name_H-M   'P 1'
#
loop_
_entity.id
_entity.type
_entity.pdbx_description
1 polymer ?
#
loop_
_entity_poly.entity_id
_entity_poly.type
_entity_poly.pdbx_seq_one_letter_code
_entity_poly.pdbx_strand_id
1 'polypeptide(L)'
;MRLFARPRGGPLGLLTAGLLVATGAAVAPAAGAETTGAVAGNAPAPRVTTTPAADPAPAAEVYEAEDGELVGTQVESTAAGYSGTGYVTGFDEEGDQVTVTIPDSPGGLHELTVRFRAPNGQKNAVLELNGGGMGEITLPETTEFSSLPAGKVLLEEGTNTLTVRSGWGWYEIDAVELTPAPERPPHQVTGEPVNPDASPEARSLLSYLTDRYGESILSGQQEIASVEWIEENLGATPAIAGLDLMDYSPSRVERGTVGVDVDHALEWDARGGITTFVWHWNAPTGLIDEPGNEWWRGFYTEATTFDVEAALADPGSEEYALLLRDIDAISEELQRLEDAGIPVLWRPLHEAEGGWFWWGAKGPEAAKELWRLMYERMTDVHELDNLIWVWNSVDPEWFPGEDVVDILSADSYPPAGDHGPLSATYDRLVELGEDTKLVALTECGSIPDPDLLDAYQTDWSWFVTWSGEFLTGGQHNSLAHLEHVYQHPRVITLDEVGDFKRHGR
;
A
#
# COMPACT_ATOMS: atom_id res chain seq x y z
N MET A 1 17.73 16.61 13.95
CA MET A 1 18.35 15.57 13.10
C MET A 1 17.79 15.78 11.70
N ARG A 2 18.59 16.19 10.71
CA ARG A 2 18.15 16.38 9.31
C ARG A 2 18.73 15.22 8.53
N LEU A 3 17.94 14.21 8.15
CA LEU A 3 18.49 13.02 7.49
C LEU A 3 17.44 12.18 6.75
N PHE A 4 16.71 12.77 5.80
CA PHE A 4 16.08 11.98 4.73
C PHE A 4 16.15 12.77 3.42
N ALA A 5 17.16 12.46 2.60
CA ALA A 5 17.24 12.91 1.22
C ALA A 5 17.65 11.70 0.37
N ARG A 6 16.72 11.19 -0.46
CA ARG A 6 16.95 10.08 -1.39
C ARG A 6 18.06 10.42 -2.40
N PRO A 7 18.98 9.49 -2.74
CA PRO A 7 19.81 9.62 -3.93
C PRO A 7 19.04 9.18 -5.20
N ARG A 8 19.24 9.89 -6.31
CA ARG A 8 18.64 9.61 -7.63
C ARG A 8 19.32 8.39 -8.29
N GLY A 9 18.54 7.40 -8.72
CA GLY A 9 19.01 6.21 -9.43
C GLY A 9 19.35 6.46 -10.92
N GLY A 10 20.36 5.74 -11.43
CA GLY A 10 20.74 5.66 -12.84
C GLY A 10 20.37 4.30 -13.47
N PRO A 11 20.34 4.18 -14.82
CA PRO A 11 19.60 3.11 -15.50
C PRO A 11 20.33 1.77 -15.58
N LEU A 12 19.61 0.68 -15.33
CA LEU A 12 20.00 -0.72 -15.60
C LEU A 12 19.84 -1.06 -17.09
N GLY A 13 20.81 -1.82 -17.62
CA GLY A 13 20.82 -2.30 -19.02
C GLY A 13 20.08 -3.62 -19.21
N LEU A 14 19.29 -3.70 -20.29
CA LEU A 14 18.52 -4.87 -20.73
C LEU A 14 19.41 -6.07 -21.13
N LEU A 15 19.02 -7.26 -20.67
CA LEU A 15 19.43 -8.55 -21.25
C LEU A 15 18.24 -9.19 -21.98
N THR A 16 18.50 -9.63 -23.21
CA THR A 16 17.54 -10.19 -24.16
C THR A 16 17.43 -11.71 -23.98
N ALA A 17 16.22 -12.25 -23.82
CA ALA A 17 15.95 -13.69 -23.85
C ALA A 17 15.18 -14.08 -25.12
N GLY A 18 15.68 -15.11 -25.81
CA GLY A 18 15.17 -15.59 -27.10
C GLY A 18 14.01 -16.58 -26.99
N LEU A 19 13.07 -16.41 -27.92
CA LEU A 19 11.87 -17.20 -28.17
C LEU A 19 12.17 -18.62 -28.69
N LEU A 20 11.45 -19.65 -28.21
CA LEU A 20 11.29 -20.92 -28.92
C LEU A 20 9.82 -21.38 -28.92
N VAL A 21 9.34 -21.81 -30.08
CA VAL A 21 7.93 -22.04 -30.43
C VAL A 21 7.64 -23.54 -30.65
N ALA A 22 6.43 -23.93 -30.24
CA ALA A 22 5.55 -25.02 -30.71
C ALA A 22 5.88 -26.49 -30.42
N THR A 23 4.88 -27.27 -29.97
CA THR A 23 3.80 -27.84 -30.81
C THR A 23 2.77 -28.58 -29.94
N GLY A 24 1.50 -28.48 -30.33
CA GLY A 24 0.37 -29.13 -29.66
C GLY A 24 -0.02 -30.49 -30.26
N ALA A 25 -0.90 -31.21 -29.55
CA ALA A 25 -1.74 -32.26 -30.11
C ALA A 25 -3.01 -32.43 -29.26
N ALA A 26 -4.16 -32.38 -29.94
CA ALA A 26 -5.50 -32.59 -29.41
C ALA A 26 -5.91 -34.08 -29.50
N VAL A 27 -6.74 -34.54 -28.57
CA VAL A 27 -7.52 -35.79 -28.71
C VAL A 27 -8.93 -35.59 -28.16
N ALA A 28 -9.92 -35.97 -28.97
CA ALA A 28 -11.36 -35.90 -28.72
C ALA A 28 -11.92 -37.18 -28.02
N PRO A 29 -13.17 -37.18 -27.53
CA PRO A 29 -13.63 -38.11 -26.49
C PRO A 29 -14.38 -39.34 -27.01
N ALA A 30 -14.55 -40.35 -26.15
CA ALA A 30 -15.41 -41.50 -26.39
C ALA A 30 -16.40 -41.72 -25.23
N ALA A 31 -17.65 -42.00 -25.60
CA ALA A 31 -18.80 -42.26 -24.72
C ALA A 31 -18.91 -43.76 -24.35
N GLY A 32 -19.60 -44.07 -23.24
CA GLY A 32 -20.05 -45.44 -22.93
C GLY A 32 -20.64 -45.61 -21.53
N ALA A 33 -21.95 -45.82 -21.47
CA ALA A 33 -22.84 -46.00 -20.32
C ALA A 33 -22.49 -47.09 -19.30
N GLU A 34 -22.99 -46.96 -18.06
CA GLU A 34 -23.92 -47.93 -17.45
C GLU A 34 -24.60 -47.40 -16.16
N THR A 35 -25.88 -47.75 -16.02
CA THR A 35 -26.81 -47.34 -14.96
C THR A 35 -27.02 -48.44 -13.93
N THR A 36 -27.05 -48.13 -12.63
CA THR A 36 -27.84 -48.87 -11.63
C THR A 36 -28.43 -47.90 -10.60
N GLY A 37 -29.71 -48.09 -10.28
CA GLY A 37 -30.52 -47.11 -9.56
C GLY A 37 -30.62 -47.34 -8.05
N ALA A 38 -31.01 -46.26 -7.35
CA ALA A 38 -31.63 -46.33 -6.02
C ALA A 38 -32.56 -45.12 -5.79
N VAL A 39 -33.85 -45.45 -5.64
CA VAL A 39 -34.89 -44.89 -4.77
C VAL A 39 -35.01 -43.36 -4.60
N ALA A 40 -36.15 -42.85 -5.07
CA ALA A 40 -36.59 -41.46 -4.96
C ALA A 40 -36.95 -41.04 -3.51
N GLY A 41 -36.32 -39.94 -3.06
CA GLY A 41 -36.84 -39.04 -2.03
C GLY A 41 -37.20 -37.71 -2.67
N ASN A 42 -38.40 -37.18 -2.37
CA ASN A 42 -38.89 -35.89 -2.86
C ASN A 42 -37.94 -34.74 -2.49
N ALA A 43 -37.21 -34.19 -3.47
CA ALA A 43 -36.52 -32.91 -3.36
C ALA A 43 -37.44 -31.78 -3.88
N PRO A 44 -37.45 -30.59 -3.24
CA PRO A 44 -38.20 -29.47 -3.76
C PRO A 44 -37.55 -28.96 -5.06
N ALA A 45 -38.37 -28.52 -6.02
CA ALA A 45 -37.88 -28.00 -7.30
C ALA A 45 -36.90 -26.84 -7.08
N PRO A 46 -35.83 -26.73 -7.90
CA PRO A 46 -34.90 -25.61 -7.79
C PRO A 46 -35.67 -24.31 -8.08
N ARG A 47 -35.64 -23.41 -7.11
CA ARG A 47 -36.13 -22.04 -7.28
C ARG A 47 -35.17 -21.38 -8.26
N VAL A 48 -35.63 -21.14 -9.48
CA VAL A 48 -34.91 -20.30 -10.43
C VAL A 48 -34.92 -18.90 -9.85
N THR A 49 -33.85 -18.55 -9.14
CA THR A 49 -33.52 -17.17 -8.83
C THR A 49 -33.06 -16.55 -10.13
N THR A 50 -33.98 -15.86 -10.80
CA THR A 50 -33.62 -14.89 -11.83
C THR A 50 -32.89 -13.76 -11.11
N THR A 51 -31.56 -13.77 -11.16
CA THR A 51 -30.75 -12.58 -10.85
C THR A 51 -31.28 -11.45 -11.75
N PRO A 52 -31.69 -10.30 -11.20
CA PRO A 52 -31.99 -9.14 -12.04
C PRO A 52 -30.76 -8.87 -12.91
N ALA A 53 -30.97 -8.62 -14.20
CA ALA A 53 -29.88 -8.10 -15.03
C ALA A 53 -29.37 -6.82 -14.36
N ALA A 54 -28.06 -6.75 -14.13
CA ALA A 54 -27.42 -5.53 -13.67
C ALA A 54 -27.81 -4.39 -14.62
N ASP A 55 -28.12 -3.22 -14.07
CA ASP A 55 -28.32 -2.03 -14.89
C ASP A 55 -27.09 -1.84 -15.80
N PRO A 56 -27.27 -1.37 -17.05
CA PRO A 56 -26.13 -1.14 -17.94
C PRO A 56 -25.15 -0.19 -17.25
N ALA A 57 -23.87 -0.58 -17.24
CA ALA A 57 -22.80 0.27 -16.72
C ALA A 57 -22.92 1.67 -17.33
N PRO A 58 -22.76 2.74 -16.53
CA PRO A 58 -22.87 4.10 -17.04
C PRO A 58 -21.91 4.28 -18.22
N ALA A 59 -22.39 4.92 -19.29
CA ALA A 59 -21.58 5.14 -20.47
C ALA A 59 -20.50 6.19 -20.16
N ALA A 60 -19.26 5.92 -20.58
CA ALA A 60 -18.18 6.88 -20.48
C ALA A 60 -18.50 8.15 -21.29
N GLU A 61 -18.31 9.31 -20.67
CA GLU A 61 -18.31 10.60 -21.34
C GLU A 61 -16.91 10.88 -21.89
N VAL A 62 -16.83 11.15 -23.19
CA VAL A 62 -15.56 11.36 -23.90
C VAL A 62 -15.38 12.84 -24.17
N TYR A 63 -14.21 13.35 -23.79
CA TYR A 63 -13.80 14.72 -24.03
C TYR A 63 -12.54 14.72 -24.89
N GLU A 64 -12.70 15.14 -26.15
CA GLU A 64 -11.63 15.13 -27.17
C GLU A 64 -10.54 16.15 -26.81
N ALA A 65 -9.27 15.74 -26.90
CA ALA A 65 -8.16 16.59 -26.49
C ALA A 65 -7.96 17.77 -27.45
N GLU A 66 -8.27 17.62 -28.73
CA GLU A 66 -8.14 18.68 -29.73
C GLU A 66 -9.11 19.85 -29.54
N ASP A 67 -10.17 19.66 -28.75
CA ASP A 67 -11.10 20.72 -28.35
C ASP A 67 -10.63 21.49 -27.10
N GLY A 68 -9.53 21.04 -26.47
CA GLY A 68 -8.94 21.63 -25.27
C GLY A 68 -8.16 22.92 -25.52
N GLU A 69 -7.81 23.61 -24.43
CA GLU A 69 -6.88 24.73 -24.46
C GLU A 69 -5.44 24.20 -24.58
N LEU A 70 -4.73 24.63 -25.62
CA LEU A 70 -3.38 24.18 -25.95
C LEU A 70 -2.34 25.22 -25.55
N VAL A 71 -1.33 24.79 -24.80
CA VAL A 71 -0.16 25.60 -24.46
C VAL A 71 1.08 24.84 -24.91
N GLY A 72 1.83 25.38 -25.87
CA GLY A 72 3.04 24.74 -26.42
C GLY A 72 2.79 23.51 -27.31
N THR A 73 1.59 22.92 -27.23
CA THR A 73 1.13 21.76 -28.01
C THR A 73 0.37 22.15 -29.28
N GLN A 74 0.08 21.17 -30.14
CA GLN A 74 -0.67 21.35 -31.39
C GLN A 74 -1.56 20.15 -31.71
N VAL A 75 -2.60 20.38 -32.51
CA VAL A 75 -3.46 19.32 -33.04
C VAL A 75 -2.86 18.71 -34.31
N GLU A 76 -2.84 17.39 -34.38
CA GLU A 76 -2.55 16.63 -35.59
C GLU A 76 -3.63 15.58 -35.86
N SER A 77 -3.61 15.01 -37.07
CA SER A 77 -4.59 14.01 -37.52
C SER A 77 -3.95 13.00 -38.47
N THR A 78 -2.64 12.77 -38.33
CA THR A 78 -1.83 11.99 -39.27
C THR A 78 -1.71 10.52 -38.85
N ALA A 79 -1.66 10.24 -37.55
CA ALA A 79 -1.81 8.90 -37.01
C ALA A 79 -3.22 8.35 -37.28
N ALA A 80 -3.37 7.02 -37.34
CA ALA A 80 -4.67 6.39 -37.50
C ALA A 80 -5.25 5.98 -36.15
N GLY A 81 -6.59 5.95 -36.03
CA GLY A 81 -7.28 5.40 -34.86
C GLY A 81 -7.64 6.42 -33.77
N TYR A 82 -7.45 7.72 -34.02
CA TYR A 82 -7.90 8.78 -33.13
C TYR A 82 -9.45 8.94 -33.14
N SER A 83 -10.03 9.50 -32.07
CA SER A 83 -11.45 9.89 -31.98
C SER A 83 -11.68 11.33 -32.43
N GLY A 84 -12.92 11.80 -32.52
CA GLY A 84 -13.18 13.17 -32.97
C GLY A 84 -12.59 13.54 -34.35
N THR A 85 -11.77 14.59 -34.36
CA THR A 85 -11.19 15.21 -35.55
C THR A 85 -9.66 15.18 -35.60
N GLY A 86 -9.00 14.89 -34.48
CA GLY A 86 -7.55 14.82 -34.38
C GLY A 86 -7.09 14.27 -33.04
N TYR A 87 -5.89 14.66 -32.63
CA TYR A 87 -5.30 14.39 -31.33
C TYR A 87 -4.27 15.49 -31.04
N VAL A 88 -3.89 15.65 -29.78
CA VAL A 88 -2.87 16.62 -29.36
C VAL A 88 -1.49 15.98 -29.31
N THR A 89 -0.50 16.67 -29.86
CA THR A 89 0.92 16.30 -29.84
C THR A 89 1.79 17.54 -29.56
N GLY A 90 3.11 17.40 -29.63
CA GLY A 90 4.07 18.48 -29.38
C GLY A 90 4.27 18.74 -27.89
N PHE A 91 4.25 17.69 -27.07
CA PHE A 91 4.71 17.74 -25.68
C PHE A 91 6.24 17.62 -25.66
N ASP A 92 6.95 18.71 -25.94
CA ASP A 92 8.41 18.72 -26.15
C ASP A 92 9.16 19.41 -24.99
N GLU A 93 8.51 20.35 -24.30
CA GLU A 93 9.05 21.21 -23.24
C GLU A 93 8.27 21.06 -21.91
N GLU A 94 8.88 21.46 -20.80
CA GLU A 94 8.35 21.29 -19.41
C GLU A 94 7.03 22.05 -19.14
N GLY A 95 6.64 22.99 -20.03
CA GLY A 95 5.41 23.78 -19.92
C GLY A 95 4.30 23.38 -20.88
N ASP A 96 4.52 22.38 -21.73
CA ASP A 96 3.57 22.00 -22.77
C ASP A 96 2.40 21.25 -22.16
N GLN A 97 1.16 21.61 -22.52
CA GLN A 97 -0.03 21.01 -21.95
C GLN A 97 -1.25 21.11 -22.88
N VAL A 98 -2.23 20.24 -22.61
CA VAL A 98 -3.62 20.37 -23.05
C VAL A 98 -4.51 20.43 -21.82
N THR A 99 -5.44 21.38 -21.79
CA THR A 99 -6.46 21.50 -20.74
C THR A 99 -7.84 21.24 -21.33
N VAL A 100 -8.43 20.11 -20.95
CA VAL A 100 -9.77 19.71 -21.38
C VAL A 100 -10.79 20.26 -20.40
N THR A 101 -11.83 20.92 -20.92
CA THR A 101 -12.93 21.45 -20.12
C THR A 101 -14.05 20.43 -20.01
N ILE A 102 -14.52 20.19 -18.79
CA ILE A 102 -15.67 19.34 -18.46
C ILE A 102 -16.80 20.28 -18.02
N PRO A 103 -17.67 20.73 -18.95
CA PRO A 103 -18.76 21.63 -18.63
C PRO A 103 -19.90 20.90 -17.93
N ASP A 104 -20.67 21.64 -17.13
CA ASP A 104 -21.95 21.19 -16.57
C ASP A 104 -21.89 19.84 -15.81
N SER A 105 -20.76 19.55 -15.15
CA SER A 105 -20.59 18.33 -14.36
C SER A 105 -21.61 18.29 -13.21
N PRO A 106 -22.25 17.14 -12.94
CA PRO A 106 -23.06 16.95 -11.74
C PRO A 106 -22.21 16.78 -10.47
N GLY A 107 -20.88 16.87 -10.58
CA GLY A 107 -19.95 16.54 -9.50
C GLY A 107 -19.86 15.04 -9.22
N GLY A 108 -19.05 14.68 -8.23
CA GLY A 108 -18.89 13.30 -7.75
C GLY A 108 -17.68 12.58 -8.33
N LEU A 109 -17.46 11.37 -7.82
CA LEU A 109 -16.29 10.56 -8.14
C LEU A 109 -16.46 9.88 -9.51
N HIS A 110 -15.44 10.00 -10.36
CA HIS A 110 -15.40 9.40 -11.69
C HIS A 110 -14.09 8.63 -11.86
N GLU A 111 -14.15 7.50 -12.54
CA GLU A 111 -12.99 6.83 -13.10
C GLU A 111 -12.50 7.62 -14.32
N LEU A 112 -11.19 7.90 -14.35
CA LEU A 112 -10.53 8.60 -15.43
C LEU A 112 -9.80 7.58 -16.30
N THR A 113 -10.01 7.67 -17.62
CA THR A 113 -9.22 6.96 -18.62
C THR A 113 -8.61 7.96 -19.60
N VAL A 114 -7.33 7.81 -19.89
CA VAL A 114 -6.63 8.62 -20.89
C VAL A 114 -6.44 7.79 -22.14
N ARG A 115 -6.93 8.29 -23.27
CA ARG A 115 -6.70 7.69 -24.58
C ARG A 115 -5.48 8.35 -25.21
N PHE A 116 -4.45 7.55 -25.46
CA PHE A 116 -3.11 8.04 -25.81
C PHE A 116 -2.41 7.14 -26.83
N ARG A 117 -1.33 7.66 -27.41
CA ARG A 117 -0.36 6.90 -28.21
C ARG A 117 1.05 7.33 -27.84
N ALA A 118 1.93 6.38 -27.53
CA ALA A 118 3.34 6.65 -27.18
C ALA A 118 4.29 5.86 -28.10
N PRO A 119 4.53 6.33 -29.34
CA PRO A 119 5.19 5.55 -30.39
C PRO A 119 6.72 5.43 -30.22
N ASN A 120 7.29 6.11 -29.22
CA ASN A 120 8.74 6.24 -29.02
C ASN A 120 9.19 5.67 -27.67
N GLY A 121 8.59 4.56 -27.23
CA GLY A 121 8.83 3.97 -25.91
C GLY A 121 7.95 4.57 -24.81
N GLN A 122 7.97 3.93 -23.64
CA GLN A 122 7.25 4.37 -22.44
C GLN A 122 7.57 5.84 -22.09
N LYS A 123 6.55 6.57 -21.62
CA LYS A 123 6.63 7.97 -21.16
C LYS A 123 5.87 8.18 -19.85
N ASN A 124 6.04 9.35 -19.26
CA ASN A 124 5.21 9.83 -18.16
C ASN A 124 4.51 11.14 -18.55
N ALA A 125 3.28 11.30 -18.10
CA ALA A 125 2.52 12.55 -18.18
C ALA A 125 2.10 12.98 -16.77
N VAL A 126 1.96 14.29 -16.55
CA VAL A 126 1.46 14.82 -15.28
C VAL A 126 -0.01 15.19 -15.45
N LEU A 127 -0.85 14.78 -14.50
CA LEU A 127 -2.27 15.11 -14.48
C LEU A 127 -2.57 16.20 -13.44
N GLU A 128 -3.51 17.08 -13.78
CA GLU A 128 -4.09 18.04 -12.85
C GLU A 128 -5.61 18.11 -13.00
N LEU A 129 -6.31 18.26 -11.88
CA LEU A 129 -7.75 18.51 -11.82
C LEU A 129 -7.98 19.88 -11.19
N ASN A 130 -8.68 20.76 -11.90
CA ASN A 130 -8.96 22.13 -11.45
C ASN A 130 -7.71 22.91 -10.99
N GLY A 131 -6.56 22.60 -11.61
CA GLY A 131 -5.25 23.17 -11.28
C GLY A 131 -4.56 22.56 -10.05
N GLY A 132 -5.20 21.60 -9.37
CA GLY A 132 -4.58 20.76 -8.34
C GLY A 132 -3.89 19.55 -8.97
N GLY A 133 -2.64 19.28 -8.60
CA GLY A 133 -1.89 18.14 -9.12
C GLY A 133 -2.48 16.80 -8.68
N MET A 134 -2.56 15.84 -9.61
CA MET A 134 -2.99 14.45 -9.35
C MET A 134 -1.83 13.44 -9.38
N GLY A 135 -0.61 13.90 -9.68
CA GLY A 135 0.57 13.06 -9.83
C GLY A 135 0.87 12.70 -11.29
N GLU A 136 1.75 11.71 -11.46
CA GLU A 136 2.21 11.22 -12.76
C GLU A 136 1.51 9.91 -13.15
N ILE A 137 1.19 9.78 -14.43
CA ILE A 137 0.79 8.51 -15.04
C ILE A 137 1.91 8.02 -15.96
N THR A 138 2.14 6.71 -15.96
CA THR A 138 3.05 6.06 -16.90
C THR A 138 2.26 5.59 -18.12
N LEU A 139 2.66 6.08 -19.29
CA LEU A 139 2.14 5.74 -20.60
C LEU A 139 3.01 4.64 -21.23
N PRO A 140 2.54 3.38 -21.31
CA PRO A 140 3.28 2.29 -21.96
C PRO A 140 3.58 2.58 -23.44
N GLU A 141 4.60 1.95 -24.00
CA GLU A 141 4.89 2.07 -25.44
C GLU A 141 3.73 1.50 -26.27
N THR A 142 3.16 2.31 -27.15
CA THR A 142 2.10 1.90 -28.07
C THR A 142 2.27 2.52 -29.44
N THR A 143 2.01 1.75 -30.50
CA THR A 143 2.10 2.22 -31.89
C THR A 143 0.74 2.63 -32.46
N GLU A 144 -0.35 2.31 -31.77
CA GLU A 144 -1.74 2.66 -32.06
C GLU A 144 -2.35 3.35 -30.82
N PHE A 145 -3.44 4.09 -31.00
CA PHE A 145 -4.16 4.69 -29.87
C PHE A 145 -4.74 3.60 -28.96
N SER A 146 -4.52 3.76 -27.66
CA SER A 146 -4.93 2.85 -26.60
C SER A 146 -5.46 3.62 -25.40
N SER A 147 -6.27 2.96 -24.59
CA SER A 147 -6.80 3.53 -23.36
C SER A 147 -5.99 3.06 -22.15
N LEU A 148 -5.71 3.99 -21.24
CA LEU A 148 -5.03 3.73 -19.96
C LEU A 148 -5.92 4.22 -18.81
N PRO A 149 -6.32 3.35 -17.87
CA PRO A 149 -6.89 3.78 -16.60
C PRO A 149 -5.90 4.70 -15.87
N ALA A 150 -6.36 5.89 -15.51
CA ALA A 150 -5.54 6.97 -14.93
C ALA A 150 -6.03 7.38 -13.54
N GLY A 151 -6.64 6.44 -12.81
CA GLY A 151 -7.14 6.63 -11.45
C GLY A 151 -8.56 7.19 -11.41
N LYS A 152 -8.88 7.85 -10.30
CA LYS A 152 -10.19 8.46 -10.04
C LYS A 152 -10.04 9.97 -9.88
N VAL A 153 -11.08 10.71 -10.22
CA VAL A 153 -11.19 12.16 -10.05
C VAL A 153 -12.48 12.51 -9.34
N LEU A 154 -12.41 13.40 -8.35
CA LEU A 154 -13.58 13.96 -7.69
C LEU A 154 -13.95 15.29 -8.38
N LEU A 155 -14.97 15.25 -9.23
CA LEU A 155 -15.46 16.45 -9.92
C LEU A 155 -16.32 17.30 -8.98
N GLU A 156 -16.22 18.62 -9.13
CA GLU A 156 -17.13 19.58 -8.51
C GLU A 156 -18.40 19.76 -9.37
N GLU A 157 -19.51 20.21 -8.78
CA GLU A 157 -20.67 20.64 -9.56
C GLU A 157 -20.30 21.85 -10.45
N GLY A 158 -20.61 21.77 -11.75
CA GLY A 158 -20.35 22.82 -12.73
C GLY A 158 -19.12 22.54 -13.59
N THR A 159 -18.33 23.58 -13.88
CA THR A 159 -17.19 23.47 -14.79
C THR A 159 -15.96 22.95 -14.06
N ASN A 160 -15.41 21.84 -14.55
CA ASN A 160 -14.11 21.33 -14.14
C ASN A 160 -13.12 21.38 -15.31
N THR A 161 -11.84 21.29 -15.01
CA THR A 161 -10.78 21.21 -16.01
C THR A 161 -9.83 20.06 -15.68
N LEU A 162 -9.54 19.23 -16.67
CA LEU A 162 -8.51 18.20 -16.58
C LEU A 162 -7.33 18.57 -17.48
N THR A 163 -6.15 18.74 -16.89
CA THR A 163 -4.94 19.09 -17.61
C THR A 163 -4.04 17.87 -17.75
N VAL A 164 -3.57 17.61 -18.96
CA VAL A 164 -2.43 16.71 -19.21
C VAL A 164 -1.24 17.60 -19.55
N ARG A 165 -0.25 17.64 -18.65
CA ARG A 165 1.01 18.38 -18.84
C ARG A 165 2.14 17.44 -19.22
N SER A 166 3.08 17.96 -20.00
CA SER A 166 4.35 17.33 -20.34
C SER A 166 5.06 16.83 -19.08
N GLY A 167 5.25 15.51 -19.01
CA GLY A 167 6.19 14.87 -18.09
C GLY A 167 7.50 14.59 -18.82
N TRP A 168 7.62 13.39 -19.39
CA TRP A 168 8.75 13.04 -20.26
C TRP A 168 8.55 13.48 -21.72
N GLY A 169 7.34 13.93 -22.06
CA GLY A 169 6.97 14.40 -23.40
C GLY A 169 6.90 13.29 -24.47
N TRP A 170 6.84 13.68 -25.74
CA TRP A 170 6.92 12.79 -26.92
C TRP A 170 5.84 11.70 -26.99
N TYR A 171 4.63 12.03 -26.53
CA TYR A 171 3.40 11.22 -26.65
C TYR A 171 2.29 12.04 -27.30
N GLU A 172 1.20 11.35 -27.63
CA GLU A 172 0.01 11.91 -28.26
C GLU A 172 -1.19 11.62 -27.36
N ILE A 173 -2.04 12.62 -27.12
CA ILE A 173 -3.27 12.50 -26.32
C ILE A 173 -4.46 12.70 -27.25
N ASP A 174 -5.32 11.69 -27.30
CA ASP A 174 -6.52 11.65 -28.16
C ASP A 174 -7.70 12.25 -27.42
N ALA A 175 -8.02 11.68 -26.25
CA ALA A 175 -9.17 12.07 -25.46
C ALA A 175 -8.97 11.69 -23.99
N VAL A 176 -9.82 12.25 -23.14
CA VAL A 176 -10.03 11.79 -21.77
C VAL A 176 -11.46 11.31 -21.61
N GLU A 177 -11.61 10.15 -20.97
CA GLU A 177 -12.87 9.48 -20.78
C GLU A 177 -13.20 9.45 -19.28
N LEU A 178 -14.42 9.87 -18.93
CA LEU A 178 -14.90 9.91 -17.56
C LEU A 178 -16.11 9.01 -17.42
N THR A 179 -16.05 8.10 -16.47
CA THR A 179 -17.17 7.23 -16.12
C THR A 179 -17.50 7.45 -14.64
N PRO A 180 -18.76 7.69 -14.25
CA PRO A 180 -19.13 7.74 -12.84
C PRO A 180 -18.59 6.50 -12.11
N ALA A 181 -17.82 6.71 -11.04
CA ALA A 181 -17.25 5.62 -10.28
C ALA A 181 -18.40 4.87 -9.59
N PRO A 182 -18.48 3.54 -9.72
CA PRO A 182 -19.49 2.78 -8.98
C PRO A 182 -19.23 2.89 -7.48
N GLU A 183 -20.30 2.80 -6.68
CA GLU A 183 -20.12 2.63 -5.25
C GLU A 183 -19.32 1.35 -4.97
N ARG A 184 -18.33 1.45 -4.09
CA ARG A 184 -17.57 0.29 -3.63
C ARG A 184 -18.53 -0.72 -2.98
N PRO A 185 -18.51 -2.00 -3.41
CA PRO A 185 -19.27 -3.04 -2.72
C PRO A 185 -18.74 -3.24 -1.29
N PRO A 186 -19.54 -3.78 -0.36
CA PRO A 186 -19.04 -4.11 0.97
C PRO A 186 -17.82 -5.04 0.90
N HIS A 187 -16.79 -4.72 1.69
CA HIS A 187 -15.56 -5.49 1.75
C HIS A 187 -15.80 -6.97 2.09
N GLN A 188 -14.99 -7.86 1.53
CA GLN A 188 -15.03 -9.31 1.78
C GLN A 188 -13.97 -9.78 2.78
N VAL A 189 -13.47 -8.86 3.62
CA VAL A 189 -12.45 -9.13 4.63
C VAL A 189 -12.89 -10.23 5.59
N THR A 190 -12.03 -11.24 5.78
CA THR A 190 -12.40 -12.43 6.56
C THR A 190 -12.26 -12.24 8.06
N GLY A 191 -11.29 -11.43 8.49
CA GLY A 191 -10.92 -11.27 9.90
C GLY A 191 -10.36 -12.55 10.54
N GLU A 192 -10.00 -13.56 9.73
CA GLU A 192 -9.39 -14.81 10.19
C GLU A 192 -7.86 -14.67 10.16
N PRO A 193 -7.16 -14.90 11.29
CA PRO A 193 -5.71 -14.82 11.30
C PRO A 193 -5.10 -16.00 10.53
N VAL A 194 -3.98 -15.76 9.86
CA VAL A 194 -3.23 -16.79 9.14
C VAL A 194 -2.61 -17.82 10.08
N ASN A 195 -2.27 -17.42 11.31
CA ASN A 195 -1.87 -18.36 12.36
C ASN A 195 -3.13 -19.08 12.92
N PRO A 196 -3.29 -20.39 12.71
CA PRO A 196 -4.43 -21.15 13.21
C PRO A 196 -4.49 -21.25 14.73
N ASP A 197 -3.38 -21.01 15.44
CA ASP A 197 -3.25 -21.03 16.89
C ASP A 197 -3.26 -19.61 17.51
N ALA A 198 -3.45 -18.56 16.70
CA ALA A 198 -3.48 -17.17 17.12
C ALA A 198 -4.28 -16.93 18.42
N SER A 199 -3.72 -16.08 19.29
CA SER A 199 -4.18 -15.87 20.64
C SER A 199 -5.60 -15.31 20.69
N PRO A 200 -6.32 -15.49 21.82
CA PRO A 200 -7.61 -14.88 22.06
C PRO A 200 -7.66 -13.38 21.72
N GLU A 201 -6.62 -12.63 22.11
CA GLU A 201 -6.51 -11.20 21.95
C GLU A 201 -6.16 -10.80 20.52
N ALA A 202 -5.29 -11.55 19.81
CA ALA A 202 -4.95 -11.29 18.41
C ALA A 202 -6.18 -11.47 17.50
N ARG A 203 -6.93 -12.55 17.68
CA ARG A 203 -8.22 -12.76 16.99
C ARG A 203 -9.21 -11.64 17.27
N SER A 204 -9.25 -11.18 18.52
CA SER A 204 -10.15 -10.11 18.94
C SER A 204 -9.79 -8.78 18.28
N LEU A 205 -8.50 -8.43 18.24
CA LEU A 205 -8.02 -7.24 17.54
C LEU A 205 -8.33 -7.32 16.03
N LEU A 206 -8.04 -8.45 15.38
CA LEU A 206 -8.32 -8.59 13.95
C LEU A 206 -9.82 -8.49 13.64
N SER A 207 -10.67 -9.10 14.46
CA SER A 207 -12.13 -8.94 14.36
C SER A 207 -12.60 -7.50 14.61
N TYR A 208 -12.01 -6.81 15.59
CA TYR A 208 -12.29 -5.40 15.86
C TYR A 208 -11.99 -4.50 14.66
N LEU A 209 -10.84 -4.72 14.01
CA LEU A 209 -10.44 -3.98 12.80
C LEU A 209 -11.35 -4.31 11.62
N THR A 210 -11.71 -5.59 11.47
CA THR A 210 -12.60 -6.09 10.41
C THR A 210 -13.99 -5.47 10.50
N ASP A 211 -14.60 -5.44 11.69
CA ASP A 211 -15.95 -4.88 11.89
C ASP A 211 -16.03 -3.37 11.62
N ARG A 212 -14.90 -2.67 11.62
CA ARG A 212 -14.82 -1.21 11.38
C ARG A 212 -14.35 -0.85 9.98
N TYR A 213 -13.89 -1.83 9.22
CA TYR A 213 -13.29 -1.61 7.91
C TYR A 213 -14.34 -1.11 6.91
N GLY A 214 -14.05 -0.01 6.23
CA GLY A 214 -15.04 0.71 5.40
C GLY A 214 -15.81 1.83 6.12
N GLU A 215 -15.90 1.77 7.45
CA GLU A 215 -16.72 2.72 8.23
C GLU A 215 -15.88 3.77 8.97
N SER A 216 -14.69 3.39 9.44
CA SER A 216 -13.83 4.25 10.26
C SER A 216 -12.35 3.98 10.00
N ILE A 217 -11.50 4.93 10.39
CA ILE A 217 -10.05 4.83 10.31
C ILE A 217 -9.46 5.06 11.70
N LEU A 218 -8.60 4.17 12.17
CA LEU A 218 -7.92 4.38 13.45
C LEU A 218 -6.78 5.39 13.30
N SER A 219 -6.71 6.33 14.23
CA SER A 219 -5.59 7.26 14.34
C SER A 219 -4.36 6.57 14.92
N GLY A 220 -3.18 6.84 14.35
CA GLY A 220 -1.93 6.29 14.83
C GLY A 220 -0.77 7.26 14.72
N GLN A 221 0.19 7.10 15.62
CA GLN A 221 1.39 7.95 15.70
C GLN A 221 2.62 7.11 16.05
N GLN A 222 3.70 7.30 15.31
CA GLN A 222 5.00 6.72 15.63
C GLN A 222 5.61 7.42 16.85
N GLU A 223 6.23 6.66 17.75
CA GLU A 223 6.90 7.05 19.01
C GLU A 223 5.98 7.67 20.09
N ILE A 224 6.17 7.24 21.35
CA ILE A 224 5.42 7.77 22.50
C ILE A 224 5.62 9.28 22.69
N ALA A 225 6.82 9.81 22.43
CA ALA A 225 7.08 11.24 22.55
C ALA A 225 6.22 12.08 21.57
N SER A 226 5.91 11.54 20.39
CA SER A 226 5.03 12.19 19.42
C SER A 226 3.55 12.04 19.80
N VAL A 227 3.18 10.92 20.44
CA VAL A 227 1.85 10.74 21.06
C VAL A 227 1.64 11.81 22.14
N GLU A 228 2.59 11.99 23.04
CA GLU A 228 2.55 13.03 24.10
C GLU A 228 2.43 14.43 23.49
N TRP A 229 3.12 14.71 22.38
CA TRP A 229 2.99 15.97 21.68
C TRP A 229 1.55 16.23 21.19
N ILE A 230 0.88 15.21 20.63
CA ILE A 230 -0.53 15.31 20.22
C ILE A 230 -1.41 15.59 21.43
N GLU A 231 -1.22 14.89 22.54
CA GLU A 231 -1.99 15.11 23.77
C GLU A 231 -1.85 16.53 24.29
N GLU A 232 -0.62 17.07 24.30
CA GLU A 232 -0.32 18.42 24.78
C GLU A 232 -0.89 19.51 23.87
N ASN A 233 -0.90 19.30 22.55
CA ASN A 233 -1.22 20.36 21.57
C ASN A 233 -2.64 20.28 21.01
N LEU A 234 -3.24 19.08 20.95
CA LEU A 234 -4.57 18.83 20.40
C LEU A 234 -5.59 18.42 21.48
N GLY A 235 -5.12 17.89 22.62
CA GLY A 235 -6.00 17.32 23.64
C GLY A 235 -6.68 16.01 23.20
N ALA A 236 -6.17 15.39 22.14
CA ALA A 236 -6.58 14.09 21.63
C ALA A 236 -5.45 13.07 21.82
N THR A 237 -5.78 11.79 21.77
CA THR A 237 -4.80 10.70 21.88
C THR A 237 -5.02 9.71 20.74
N PRO A 238 -4.00 9.38 19.93
CA PRO A 238 -4.13 8.39 18.86
C PRO A 238 -4.53 7.02 19.41
N ALA A 239 -5.29 6.24 18.64
CA ALA A 239 -5.67 4.88 19.00
C ALA A 239 -4.48 3.89 18.95
N ILE A 240 -3.53 4.13 18.03
CA ILE A 240 -2.38 3.25 17.77
C ILE A 240 -1.08 3.97 18.10
N ALA A 241 -0.19 3.28 18.83
CA ALA A 241 1.21 3.67 18.97
C ALA A 241 2.07 2.81 18.03
N GLY A 242 2.81 3.47 17.13
CA GLY A 242 3.86 2.86 16.32
C GLY A 242 5.20 2.86 17.04
N LEU A 243 5.83 1.70 17.13
CA LEU A 243 7.05 1.45 17.91
C LEU A 243 8.05 0.63 17.08
N ASP A 244 9.32 0.60 17.49
CA ASP A 244 10.39 0.00 16.70
C ASP A 244 11.31 -0.92 17.52
N LEU A 245 11.53 -2.14 17.04
CA LEU A 245 12.46 -3.09 17.65
C LEU A 245 13.92 -2.89 17.22
N MET A 246 14.24 -1.83 16.47
CA MET A 246 15.58 -1.50 15.97
C MET A 246 16.69 -1.66 17.01
N ASP A 247 16.52 -1.06 18.18
CA ASP A 247 17.55 -1.02 19.23
C ASP A 247 17.70 -2.32 20.03
N TYR A 248 16.86 -3.32 19.76
CA TYR A 248 17.00 -4.69 20.23
C TYR A 248 17.82 -5.57 19.27
N SER A 249 18.08 -5.12 18.04
CA SER A 249 18.90 -5.86 17.07
C SER A 249 20.27 -6.18 17.69
N PRO A 250 20.71 -7.46 17.74
CA PRO A 250 21.97 -7.83 18.40
C PRO A 250 23.19 -7.05 17.93
N SER A 251 23.30 -6.73 16.63
CA SER A 251 24.41 -5.93 16.09
C SER A 251 24.48 -4.50 16.66
N ARG A 252 23.35 -3.96 17.14
CA ARG A 252 23.26 -2.66 17.82
C ARG A 252 23.47 -2.80 19.32
N VAL A 253 22.91 -3.84 19.93
CA VAL A 253 23.10 -4.16 21.36
C VAL A 253 24.57 -4.40 21.68
N GLU A 254 25.31 -5.08 20.80
CA GLU A 254 26.77 -5.26 20.88
C GLU A 254 27.53 -3.92 20.93
N ARG A 255 26.92 -2.84 20.46
CA ARG A 255 27.45 -1.47 20.42
C ARG A 255 26.82 -0.57 21.48
N GLY A 256 25.99 -1.12 22.36
CA GLY A 256 25.49 -0.49 23.57
C GLY A 256 24.12 0.18 23.45
N THR A 257 23.34 -0.10 22.39
CA THR A 257 21.92 0.31 22.38
C THR A 257 21.14 -0.46 23.44
N VAL A 258 20.06 0.15 23.90
CA VAL A 258 19.11 -0.46 24.84
C VAL A 258 17.73 -0.17 24.27
N GLY A 259 17.03 -1.22 23.83
CA GLY A 259 15.66 -1.09 23.39
C GLY A 259 14.74 -0.77 24.58
N VAL A 260 13.80 0.14 24.35
CA VAL A 260 12.81 0.59 25.36
C VAL A 260 11.36 0.41 24.90
N ASP A 261 11.15 0.13 23.62
CA ASP A 261 9.83 0.20 23.03
C ASP A 261 8.90 -0.95 23.43
N VAL A 262 9.42 -2.10 23.88
CA VAL A 262 8.56 -3.12 24.51
C VAL A 262 7.99 -2.63 25.83
N ASP A 263 8.74 -1.84 26.60
CA ASP A 263 8.22 -1.24 27.84
C ASP A 263 7.17 -0.18 27.51
N HIS A 264 7.40 0.62 26.46
CA HIS A 264 6.38 1.55 25.94
C HIS A 264 5.11 0.84 25.48
N ALA A 265 5.21 -0.32 24.83
CA ALA A 265 4.06 -1.11 24.42
C ALA A 265 3.25 -1.63 25.63
N LEU A 266 3.92 -2.10 26.69
CA LEU A 266 3.27 -2.50 27.94
C LEU A 266 2.53 -1.33 28.60
N GLU A 267 3.15 -0.14 28.62
CA GLU A 267 2.54 1.08 29.15
C GLU A 267 1.37 1.57 28.28
N TRP A 268 1.48 1.44 26.97
CA TRP A 268 0.44 1.82 26.02
C TRP A 268 -0.80 0.91 26.11
N ASP A 269 -0.60 -0.41 26.19
CA ASP A 269 -1.69 -1.36 26.40
C ASP A 269 -2.42 -1.11 27.73
N ALA A 270 -1.69 -0.71 28.79
CA ALA A 270 -2.30 -0.34 30.07
C ALA A 270 -3.23 0.89 29.96
N ARG A 271 -3.10 1.70 28.90
CA ARG A 271 -3.99 2.81 28.55
C ARG A 271 -5.16 2.38 27.65
N GLY A 272 -5.20 1.13 27.21
CA GLY A 272 -6.20 0.58 26.29
C GLY A 272 -5.87 0.81 24.81
N GLY A 273 -4.62 1.15 24.49
CA GLY A 273 -4.19 1.44 23.12
C GLY A 273 -3.74 0.20 22.35
N ILE A 274 -3.80 0.30 21.04
CA ILE A 274 -3.33 -0.75 20.12
C ILE A 274 -1.86 -0.49 19.77
N THR A 275 -1.05 -1.54 19.70
CA THR A 275 0.39 -1.43 19.38
C THR A 275 0.68 -2.00 18.00
N THR A 276 1.46 -1.26 17.21
CA THR A 276 2.10 -1.76 16.00
C THR A 276 3.62 -1.65 16.14
N PHE A 277 4.32 -2.69 15.67
CA PHE A 277 5.78 -2.72 15.68
C PHE A 277 6.32 -2.83 14.26
N VAL A 278 7.25 -1.95 13.94
CA VAL A 278 8.21 -2.14 12.87
C VAL A 278 9.51 -2.68 13.45
N TRP A 279 10.39 -3.18 12.58
CA TRP A 279 11.76 -3.49 12.95
C TRP A 279 12.72 -2.98 11.88
N HIS A 280 13.40 -1.86 12.14
CA HIS A 280 14.55 -1.47 11.34
C HIS A 280 15.73 -2.40 11.65
N TRP A 281 15.69 -3.59 11.06
CA TRP A 281 16.63 -4.67 11.33
C TRP A 281 18.04 -4.25 10.90
N ASN A 282 18.88 -3.92 11.87
CA ASN A 282 20.26 -3.59 11.60
C ASN A 282 21.00 -4.88 11.23
N ALA A 283 21.65 -4.93 10.07
CA ALA A 283 22.21 -6.18 9.54
C ALA A 283 23.11 -6.88 10.58
N PRO A 284 23.00 -8.23 10.72
CA PRO A 284 23.69 -8.98 11.77
C PRO A 284 25.22 -8.89 11.68
N THR A 285 25.74 -8.72 10.46
CA THR A 285 27.17 -8.59 10.15
C THR A 285 27.34 -7.73 8.89
N GLY A 286 28.57 -7.53 8.44
CA GLY A 286 28.87 -6.79 7.20
C GLY A 286 28.72 -5.27 7.31
N LEU A 287 28.55 -4.72 8.51
CA LEU A 287 28.44 -3.27 8.73
C LEU A 287 29.69 -2.53 8.24
N ILE A 288 29.51 -1.55 7.37
CA ILE A 288 30.60 -0.77 6.77
C ILE A 288 31.27 0.11 7.83
N ASP A 289 30.47 0.84 8.62
CA ASP A 289 30.92 1.67 9.74
C ASP A 289 32.00 2.71 9.38
N GLU A 290 31.78 3.41 8.26
CA GLU A 290 32.60 4.52 7.77
C GLU A 290 31.78 5.82 7.75
N PRO A 291 32.38 7.03 7.68
CA PRO A 291 31.62 8.28 7.67
C PRO A 291 30.53 8.32 6.58
N GLY A 292 29.28 8.53 6.99
CA GLY A 292 28.10 8.47 6.12
C GLY A 292 27.40 7.10 6.08
N ASN A 293 28.08 6.04 6.52
CA ASN A 293 27.61 4.66 6.66
C ASN A 293 27.91 4.15 8.07
N GLU A 294 27.65 4.99 9.07
CA GLU A 294 27.86 4.64 10.47
C GLU A 294 27.08 3.36 10.80
N TRP A 295 27.59 2.55 11.72
CA TRP A 295 26.97 1.25 12.07
C TRP A 295 25.49 1.29 12.42
N TRP A 296 25.00 2.38 13.00
CA TRP A 296 23.59 2.56 13.36
C TRP A 296 22.72 2.76 12.12
N ARG A 297 23.30 2.94 10.94
CA ARG A 297 22.60 2.94 9.66
C ARG A 297 22.51 1.54 9.05
N GLY A 298 22.95 0.50 9.75
CA GLY A 298 23.15 -0.85 9.21
C GLY A 298 21.92 -1.59 8.71
N PHE A 299 20.73 -1.01 8.84
CA PHE A 299 19.51 -1.48 8.16
C PHE A 299 19.47 -1.04 6.69
N TYR A 300 20.15 0.04 6.30
CA TYR A 300 20.26 0.46 4.91
C TYR A 300 21.21 -0.42 4.11
N THR A 301 20.82 -0.73 2.87
CA THR A 301 21.64 -1.43 1.87
C THR A 301 22.99 -0.75 1.66
N GLU A 302 23.04 0.58 1.67
CA GLU A 302 24.30 1.33 1.48
C GLU A 302 25.30 1.22 2.63
N ALA A 303 24.84 0.80 3.83
CA ALA A 303 25.63 0.79 5.06
C ALA A 303 26.09 -0.63 5.48
N THR A 304 25.79 -1.65 4.69
CA THR A 304 26.18 -3.03 4.94
C THR A 304 26.59 -3.78 3.66
N THR A 305 27.47 -4.75 3.80
CA THR A 305 27.82 -5.72 2.74
C THR A 305 27.08 -7.05 2.89
N PHE A 306 26.15 -7.15 3.85
CA PHE A 306 25.38 -8.36 4.10
C PHE A 306 24.57 -8.79 2.87
N ASP A 307 24.71 -10.06 2.48
CA ASP A 307 24.05 -10.63 1.31
C ASP A 307 23.00 -11.66 1.77
N VAL A 308 21.74 -11.21 1.84
CA VAL A 308 20.62 -12.04 2.31
C VAL A 308 20.37 -13.25 1.42
N GLU A 309 20.52 -13.11 0.09
CA GLU A 309 20.33 -14.22 -0.85
C GLU A 309 21.39 -15.30 -0.61
N ALA A 310 22.66 -14.90 -0.42
CA ALA A 310 23.73 -15.84 -0.13
C ALA A 310 23.56 -16.52 1.24
N ALA A 311 23.11 -15.78 2.26
CA ALA A 311 22.84 -16.33 3.58
C ALA A 311 21.72 -17.37 3.54
N LEU A 312 20.59 -17.08 2.87
CA LEU A 312 19.46 -17.99 2.72
C LEU A 312 19.81 -19.24 1.90
N ALA A 313 20.65 -19.09 0.87
CA ALA A 313 21.08 -20.20 0.03
C ALA A 313 21.95 -21.26 0.76
N ASP A 314 22.52 -20.93 1.93
CA ASP A 314 23.31 -21.86 2.74
C ASP A 314 22.89 -21.85 4.22
N PRO A 315 21.87 -22.65 4.62
CA PRO A 315 21.44 -22.78 6.01
C PRO A 315 22.51 -23.28 7.00
N GLY A 316 23.66 -23.77 6.51
CA GLY A 316 24.80 -24.16 7.33
C GLY A 316 25.83 -23.05 7.57
N SER A 317 25.64 -21.88 6.95
CA SER A 317 26.56 -20.73 7.03
C SER A 317 26.48 -20.00 8.37
N GLU A 318 27.52 -19.20 8.66
CA GLU A 318 27.53 -18.31 9.83
C GLU A 318 26.51 -17.18 9.65
N GLU A 319 26.37 -16.66 8.44
CA GLU A 319 25.42 -15.60 8.08
C GLU A 319 23.97 -16.02 8.34
N TYR A 320 23.59 -17.25 7.95
CA TYR A 320 22.26 -17.79 8.24
C TYR A 320 22.03 -17.98 9.74
N ALA A 321 23.04 -18.49 10.47
CA ALA A 321 22.95 -18.64 11.92
C ALA A 321 22.79 -17.28 12.63
N LEU A 322 23.37 -16.20 12.10
CA LEU A 322 23.18 -14.86 12.61
C LEU A 322 21.80 -14.28 12.29
N LEU A 323 21.19 -14.61 11.13
CA LEU A 323 19.79 -14.27 10.86
C LEU A 323 18.87 -14.87 11.92
N LEU A 324 19.04 -16.17 12.22
CA LEU A 324 18.26 -16.85 13.24
C LEU A 324 18.51 -16.24 14.64
N ARG A 325 19.77 -15.93 14.98
CA ARG A 325 20.09 -15.26 16.25
C ARG A 325 19.29 -13.97 16.43
N ASP A 326 19.24 -13.15 15.39
CA ASP A 326 18.55 -11.86 15.45
C ASP A 326 17.04 -12.07 15.56
N ILE A 327 16.44 -12.95 14.75
CA ILE A 327 15.02 -13.30 14.84
C ILE A 327 14.67 -13.84 16.24
N ASP A 328 15.51 -14.71 16.80
CA ASP A 328 15.32 -15.28 18.15
C ASP A 328 15.36 -14.19 19.23
N ALA A 329 16.30 -13.24 19.14
CA ALA A 329 16.39 -12.13 20.09
C ALA A 329 15.15 -11.22 20.06
N ILE A 330 14.61 -10.95 18.86
CA ILE A 330 13.37 -10.18 18.70
C ILE A 330 12.16 -10.99 19.19
N SER A 331 12.16 -12.31 18.98
CA SER A 331 11.09 -13.19 19.46
C SER A 331 11.00 -13.20 20.98
N GLU A 332 12.13 -13.18 21.69
CA GLU A 332 12.16 -13.05 23.17
C GLU A 332 11.48 -11.76 23.65
N GLU A 333 11.62 -10.67 22.91
CA GLU A 333 11.01 -9.39 23.23
C GLU A 333 9.51 -9.36 22.93
N LEU A 334 9.07 -9.97 21.82
CA LEU A 334 7.66 -10.14 21.48
C LEU A 334 6.95 -11.12 22.44
N GLN A 335 7.64 -12.15 22.95
CA GLN A 335 7.13 -13.06 23.97
C GLN A 335 6.70 -12.32 25.25
N ARG A 336 7.42 -11.25 25.62
CA ARG A 336 7.04 -10.44 26.80
C ARG A 336 5.68 -9.79 26.64
N LEU A 337 5.31 -9.43 25.41
CA LEU A 337 3.99 -8.87 25.08
C LEU A 337 2.92 -9.97 25.03
N GLU A 338 3.25 -11.13 24.50
CA GLU A 338 2.36 -12.29 24.54
C GLU A 338 2.03 -12.72 25.97
N ASP A 339 3.04 -12.83 26.83
CA ASP A 339 2.89 -13.16 28.25
C ASP A 339 1.99 -12.17 28.99
N ALA A 340 1.93 -10.92 28.50
CA ALA A 340 1.06 -9.86 29.01
C ALA A 340 -0.34 -9.84 28.37
N GLY A 341 -0.63 -10.72 27.41
CA GLY A 341 -1.89 -10.77 26.67
C GLY A 341 -2.07 -9.56 25.75
N ILE A 342 -0.98 -9.11 25.11
CA ILE A 342 -0.98 -7.96 24.21
C ILE A 342 -0.84 -8.47 22.77
N PRO A 343 -1.86 -8.28 21.91
CA PRO A 343 -1.74 -8.56 20.49
C PRO A 343 -0.94 -7.45 19.80
N VAL A 344 -0.15 -7.82 18.79
CA VAL A 344 0.75 -6.90 18.09
C VAL A 344 0.45 -6.90 16.59
N LEU A 345 0.24 -5.72 16.02
CA LEU A 345 0.34 -5.54 14.57
C LEU A 345 1.83 -5.59 14.20
N TRP A 346 2.28 -6.74 13.73
CA TRP A 346 3.70 -7.02 13.48
C TRP A 346 4.04 -6.78 12.02
N ARG A 347 4.85 -5.75 11.75
CA ARG A 347 5.22 -5.29 10.41
C ARG A 347 6.74 -5.38 10.18
N PRO A 348 7.31 -6.59 10.08
CA PRO A 348 8.73 -6.76 9.79
C PRO A 348 9.03 -6.53 8.31
N LEU A 349 10.30 -6.40 7.97
CA LEU A 349 10.79 -6.34 6.58
C LEU A 349 10.05 -5.28 5.73
N HIS A 350 9.70 -4.15 6.34
CA HIS A 350 8.92 -3.09 5.69
C HIS A 350 9.66 -2.46 4.51
N GLU A 351 8.89 -1.88 3.58
CA GLU A 351 9.39 -1.21 2.38
C GLU A 351 10.34 -2.06 1.52
N ALA A 352 10.18 -3.39 1.53
CA ALA A 352 11.08 -4.33 0.87
C ALA A 352 11.27 -3.99 -0.63
N GLU A 353 10.18 -3.65 -1.33
CA GLU A 353 10.19 -3.31 -2.76
C GLU A 353 11.08 -2.11 -3.12
N GLY A 354 11.35 -1.23 -2.15
CA GLY A 354 12.22 -0.07 -2.35
C GLY A 354 13.70 -0.42 -2.49
N GLY A 355 14.13 -1.56 -1.95
CA GLY A 355 15.52 -2.05 -2.02
C GLY A 355 16.56 -1.23 -1.25
N TRP A 356 16.15 -0.14 -0.58
CA TRP A 356 17.05 0.67 0.24
C TRP A 356 17.38 0.05 1.59
N PHE A 357 16.59 -0.93 2.04
CA PHE A 357 16.92 -1.78 3.18
C PHE A 357 17.50 -3.13 2.73
N TRP A 358 18.41 -3.69 3.51
CA TRP A 358 19.19 -4.85 3.05
C TRP A 358 18.34 -6.09 2.77
N TRP A 359 17.17 -6.23 3.43
CA TRP A 359 16.24 -7.34 3.19
C TRP A 359 15.55 -7.26 1.82
N GLY A 360 15.46 -6.06 1.23
CA GLY A 360 14.96 -5.85 -0.14
C GLY A 360 16.06 -5.79 -1.21
N ALA A 361 17.34 -5.77 -0.82
CA ALA A 361 18.45 -5.47 -1.73
C ALA A 361 18.68 -6.53 -2.84
N LYS A 362 18.16 -7.75 -2.65
CA LYS A 362 18.35 -8.90 -3.54
C LYS A 362 17.09 -9.28 -4.32
N GLY A 363 16.10 -8.38 -4.34
CA GLY A 363 14.87 -8.56 -5.09
C GLY A 363 13.83 -9.44 -4.37
N PRO A 364 12.68 -9.66 -5.03
CA PRO A 364 11.48 -10.19 -4.39
C PRO A 364 11.64 -11.60 -3.82
N GLU A 365 12.35 -12.51 -4.51
CA GLU A 365 12.45 -13.90 -4.07
C GLU A 365 13.18 -14.04 -2.72
N ALA A 366 14.31 -13.34 -2.55
CA ALA A 366 15.04 -13.35 -1.28
C ALA A 366 14.24 -12.71 -0.14
N ALA A 367 13.48 -11.63 -0.42
CA ALA A 367 12.61 -11.01 0.57
C ALA A 367 11.46 -11.94 1.00
N LYS A 368 10.82 -12.62 0.06
CA LYS A 368 9.75 -13.60 0.33
C LYS A 368 10.25 -14.82 1.11
N GLU A 369 11.46 -15.29 0.80
CA GLU A 369 12.10 -16.39 1.53
C GLU A 369 12.46 -15.97 2.97
N LEU A 370 12.99 -14.75 3.16
CA LEU A 370 13.26 -14.22 4.50
C LEU A 370 11.98 -14.01 5.32
N TRP A 371 10.90 -13.51 4.69
CA TRP A 371 9.59 -13.37 5.33
C TRP A 371 9.09 -14.72 5.84
N ARG A 372 9.13 -15.76 5.00
CA ARG A 372 8.70 -17.10 5.39
C ARG A 372 9.59 -17.70 6.49
N LEU A 373 10.89 -17.49 6.42
CA LEU A 373 11.80 -17.91 7.49
C LEU A 373 11.43 -17.26 8.83
N MET A 374 11.16 -15.96 8.82
CA MET A 374 10.74 -15.24 10.02
C MET A 374 9.38 -15.74 10.53
N TYR A 375 8.41 -15.95 9.62
CA TYR A 375 7.10 -16.50 9.96
C TYR A 375 7.20 -17.87 10.63
N GLU A 376 7.90 -18.82 10.00
CA GLU A 376 8.12 -20.17 10.56
C GLU A 376 8.85 -20.09 11.91
N ARG A 377 9.89 -19.27 12.01
CA ARG A 377 10.68 -19.16 13.23
C ARG A 377 9.88 -18.56 14.38
N MET A 378 9.16 -17.46 14.15
CA MET A 378 8.39 -16.77 15.19
C MET A 378 7.10 -17.53 15.54
N THR A 379 6.38 -18.02 14.55
CA THR A 379 5.07 -18.67 14.74
C THR A 379 5.22 -20.14 15.13
N ASP A 380 6.01 -20.93 14.40
CA ASP A 380 6.05 -22.39 14.62
C ASP A 380 7.11 -22.81 15.65
N VAL A 381 8.23 -22.08 15.77
CA VAL A 381 9.33 -22.44 16.67
C VAL A 381 9.25 -21.71 18.01
N HIS A 382 8.96 -20.41 18.01
CA HIS A 382 8.76 -19.62 19.23
C HIS A 382 7.32 -19.62 19.73
N GLU A 383 6.36 -20.16 18.96
CA GLU A 383 4.95 -20.26 19.34
C GLU A 383 4.33 -18.89 19.68
N LEU A 384 4.75 -17.82 18.99
CA LEU A 384 4.19 -16.48 19.16
C LEU A 384 2.83 -16.38 18.47
N ASP A 385 1.78 -16.58 19.25
CA ASP A 385 0.38 -16.55 18.82
C ASP A 385 -0.25 -15.15 18.90
N ASN A 386 0.43 -14.17 19.50
CA ASN A 386 -0.07 -12.80 19.64
C ASN A 386 0.17 -11.88 18.42
N LEU A 387 0.84 -12.36 17.37
CA LEU A 387 1.22 -11.55 16.21
C LEU A 387 0.15 -11.54 15.11
N ILE A 388 -0.13 -10.36 14.56
CA ILE A 388 -0.90 -10.15 13.32
C ILE A 388 0.08 -9.62 12.28
N TRP A 389 0.34 -10.42 11.24
CA TRP A 389 1.39 -10.18 10.24
C TRP A 389 0.97 -9.15 9.19
N VAL A 390 1.68 -8.03 9.13
CA VAL A 390 1.39 -6.90 8.24
C VAL A 390 2.46 -6.80 7.15
N TRP A 391 2.09 -7.05 5.89
CA TRP A 391 3.00 -6.98 4.75
C TRP A 391 3.01 -5.58 4.11
N ASN A 392 4.20 -5.05 3.83
CA ASN A 392 4.37 -3.69 3.31
C ASN A 392 5.05 -3.65 1.93
N SER A 393 4.27 -3.92 0.90
CA SER A 393 4.61 -3.70 -0.51
C SER A 393 3.35 -3.82 -1.36
N VAL A 394 3.25 -2.98 -2.39
CA VAL A 394 2.09 -2.88 -3.29
C VAL A 394 2.29 -3.68 -4.58
N ASP A 395 3.52 -4.12 -4.84
CA ASP A 395 3.90 -4.89 -6.01
C ASP A 395 3.60 -6.39 -5.80
N PRO A 396 2.73 -7.01 -6.62
CA PRO A 396 2.43 -8.44 -6.53
C PRO A 396 3.66 -9.36 -6.64
N GLU A 397 4.76 -8.93 -7.28
CA GLU A 397 5.98 -9.75 -7.38
C GLU A 397 6.63 -10.00 -6.01
N TRP A 398 6.43 -9.09 -5.07
CA TRP A 398 7.00 -9.11 -3.73
C TRP A 398 6.11 -9.76 -2.68
N PHE A 399 4.82 -9.96 -2.97
CA PHE A 399 3.86 -10.52 -2.02
C PHE A 399 4.26 -11.94 -1.60
N PRO A 400 4.52 -12.21 -0.31
CA PRO A 400 4.97 -13.52 0.13
C PRO A 400 3.87 -14.56 -0.05
N GLY A 401 2.62 -14.25 0.25
CA GLY A 401 1.50 -15.16 0.04
C GLY A 401 0.43 -15.00 1.10
N GLU A 402 -0.79 -15.42 0.76
CA GLU A 402 -1.96 -15.24 1.64
C GLU A 402 -1.89 -16.05 2.93
N ASP A 403 -1.09 -17.12 2.94
CA ASP A 403 -0.92 -18.07 4.03
C ASP A 403 -0.03 -17.56 5.17
N VAL A 404 0.67 -16.43 4.95
CA VAL A 404 1.65 -15.87 5.91
C VAL A 404 1.49 -14.35 6.09
N VAL A 405 0.36 -13.78 5.68
CA VAL A 405 0.05 -12.35 5.78
C VAL A 405 -1.40 -12.15 6.22
N ASP A 406 -1.63 -11.42 7.31
CA ASP A 406 -2.95 -11.05 7.79
C ASP A 406 -3.47 -9.77 7.12
N ILE A 407 -2.61 -8.76 7.01
CA ILE A 407 -2.97 -7.39 6.58
C ILE A 407 -1.98 -6.90 5.53
N LEU A 408 -2.49 -6.23 4.50
CA LEU A 408 -1.68 -5.56 3.49
C LEU A 408 -1.50 -4.09 3.84
N SER A 409 -0.36 -3.49 3.51
CA SER A 409 -0.11 -2.09 3.83
C SER A 409 0.78 -1.38 2.83
N ALA A 410 0.76 -0.05 2.92
CA ALA A 410 1.70 0.83 2.24
C ALA A 410 2.21 1.90 3.19
N ASP A 411 3.39 2.41 2.87
CA ASP A 411 4.00 3.59 3.48
C ASP A 411 4.01 4.71 2.45
N SER A 412 3.63 5.93 2.85
CA SER A 412 3.47 7.04 1.89
C SER A 412 3.95 8.38 2.43
N TYR A 413 4.86 9.00 1.69
CA TYR A 413 5.45 10.30 2.01
C TYR A 413 5.25 11.27 0.84
N PRO A 414 4.02 11.77 0.62
CA PRO A 414 3.75 12.73 -0.44
C PRO A 414 4.42 14.08 -0.14
N PRO A 415 4.43 15.03 -1.09
CA PRO A 415 4.87 16.40 -0.83
C PRO A 415 4.24 16.98 0.45
N ALA A 416 4.98 17.81 1.17
CA ALA A 416 4.50 18.39 2.42
C ALA A 416 3.19 19.18 2.20
N GLY A 417 2.15 18.82 2.94
CA GLY A 417 0.81 19.42 2.86
C GLY A 417 -0.11 18.82 1.79
N ASP A 418 0.34 17.79 1.06
CA ASP A 418 -0.52 16.99 0.21
C ASP A 418 -1.28 15.97 1.06
N HIS A 419 -2.59 16.19 1.23
CA HIS A 419 -3.50 15.39 2.05
C HIS A 419 -4.40 14.47 1.19
N GLY A 420 -3.97 14.13 -0.03
CA GLY A 420 -4.71 13.24 -0.92
C GLY A 420 -4.95 11.84 -0.31
N PRO A 421 -6.00 11.12 -0.74
CA PRO A 421 -6.45 9.88 -0.12
C PRO A 421 -5.57 8.66 -0.45
N LEU A 422 -4.67 8.78 -1.43
CA LEU A 422 -3.85 7.67 -1.95
C LEU A 422 -4.70 6.51 -2.51
N SER A 423 -5.84 6.84 -3.14
CA SER A 423 -6.85 5.86 -3.59
C SER A 423 -6.31 4.82 -4.57
N ALA A 424 -5.38 5.19 -5.46
CA ALA A 424 -4.78 4.25 -6.40
C ALA A 424 -3.91 3.20 -5.70
N THR A 425 -3.14 3.61 -4.68
CA THR A 425 -2.35 2.70 -3.86
C THR A 425 -3.25 1.76 -3.08
N TYR A 426 -4.30 2.31 -2.47
CA TYR A 426 -5.31 1.54 -1.75
C TYR A 426 -5.98 0.49 -2.65
N ASP A 427 -6.47 0.90 -3.83
CA ASP A 427 -7.15 0.01 -4.78
C ASP A 427 -6.24 -1.16 -5.23
N ARG A 428 -4.94 -0.90 -5.45
CA ARG A 428 -3.97 -1.95 -5.78
C ARG A 428 -3.77 -2.97 -4.66
N LEU A 429 -3.80 -2.53 -3.40
CA LEU A 429 -3.69 -3.43 -2.26
C LEU A 429 -4.98 -4.24 -2.05
N VAL A 430 -6.14 -3.63 -2.26
CA VAL A 430 -7.43 -4.34 -2.27
C VAL A 430 -7.43 -5.42 -3.35
N GLU A 431 -6.96 -5.09 -4.57
CA GLU A 431 -6.82 -6.07 -5.66
C GLU A 431 -5.81 -7.18 -5.31
N LEU A 432 -4.65 -6.82 -4.74
CA LEU A 432 -3.63 -7.80 -4.33
C LEU A 432 -4.14 -8.81 -3.29
N GLY A 433 -4.97 -8.36 -2.35
CA GLY A 433 -5.58 -9.22 -1.33
C GLY A 433 -6.91 -9.83 -1.74
N GLU A 434 -7.33 -9.66 -3.01
CA GLU A 434 -8.64 -10.08 -3.53
C GLU A 434 -9.82 -9.59 -2.65
N ASP A 435 -9.66 -8.42 -2.01
CA ASP A 435 -10.59 -7.84 -1.03
C ASP A 435 -10.89 -8.72 0.20
N THR A 436 -10.06 -9.74 0.46
CA THR A 436 -10.19 -10.67 1.60
C THR A 436 -9.33 -10.29 2.81
N LYS A 437 -8.41 -9.34 2.63
CA LYS A 437 -7.49 -8.83 3.65
C LYS A 437 -7.70 -7.34 3.89
N LEU A 438 -7.50 -6.92 5.14
CA LEU A 438 -7.49 -5.50 5.49
C LEU A 438 -6.34 -4.78 4.77
N VAL A 439 -6.54 -3.50 4.50
CA VAL A 439 -5.52 -2.61 3.93
C VAL A 439 -5.28 -1.43 4.86
N ALA A 440 -4.01 -1.13 5.17
CA ALA A 440 -3.63 -0.07 6.12
C ALA A 440 -2.53 0.87 5.60
N LEU A 441 -2.54 2.11 6.08
CA LEU A 441 -1.51 3.12 5.80
C LEU A 441 -0.51 3.11 6.96
N THR A 442 0.47 2.20 6.90
CA THR A 442 1.30 1.87 8.06
C THR A 442 2.39 2.88 8.38
N GLU A 443 2.71 3.75 7.43
CA GLU A 443 3.42 5.01 7.68
C GLU A 443 2.88 6.10 6.76
N CYS A 444 2.77 7.32 7.28
CA CYS A 444 2.50 8.49 6.46
C CYS A 444 3.29 9.72 6.89
N GLY A 445 3.65 10.55 5.90
CA GLY A 445 4.13 11.90 6.13
C GLY A 445 2.95 12.84 6.41
N SER A 446 2.27 13.26 5.36
CA SER A 446 1.02 14.03 5.45
C SER A 446 -0.15 13.07 5.68
N ILE A 447 -0.99 13.33 6.67
CA ILE A 447 -2.17 12.51 6.97
C ILE A 447 -3.23 12.79 5.91
N PRO A 448 -3.82 11.76 5.26
CA PRO A 448 -4.93 11.96 4.33
C PRO A 448 -6.10 12.72 4.97
N ASP A 449 -6.72 13.62 4.22
CA ASP A 449 -7.93 14.30 4.67
C ASP A 449 -9.09 13.28 4.76
N PRO A 450 -9.72 13.10 5.93
CA PRO A 450 -10.81 12.13 6.08
C PRO A 450 -12.02 12.44 5.19
N ASP A 451 -12.29 13.69 4.82
CA ASP A 451 -13.35 14.02 3.86
C ASP A 451 -13.02 13.47 2.46
N LEU A 452 -11.73 13.48 2.08
CA LEU A 452 -11.27 12.90 0.81
C LEU A 452 -11.25 11.37 0.86
N LEU A 453 -10.99 10.76 2.01
CA LEU A 453 -11.10 9.31 2.17
C LEU A 453 -12.53 8.84 1.88
N ASP A 454 -13.54 9.54 2.42
CA ASP A 454 -14.96 9.29 2.15
C ASP A 454 -15.30 9.51 0.69
N ALA A 455 -14.89 10.66 0.12
CA ALA A 455 -15.23 11.02 -1.25
C ALA A 455 -14.61 10.06 -2.29
N TYR A 456 -13.43 9.50 -2.02
CA TYR A 456 -12.74 8.56 -2.90
C TYR A 456 -12.98 7.09 -2.56
N GLN A 457 -13.79 6.80 -1.53
CA GLN A 457 -14.06 5.44 -1.05
C GLN A 457 -12.76 4.67 -0.81
N THR A 458 -11.87 5.33 -0.05
CA THR A 458 -10.52 4.87 0.25
C THR A 458 -10.45 4.49 1.72
N ASP A 459 -10.77 3.23 1.99
CA ASP A 459 -11.05 2.75 3.34
C ASP A 459 -9.80 2.18 4.01
N TRP A 460 -8.77 3.00 4.22
CA TRP A 460 -7.62 2.61 5.05
C TRP A 460 -8.07 2.23 6.46
N SER A 461 -7.63 1.07 6.97
CA SER A 461 -8.01 0.58 8.30
C SER A 461 -7.46 1.47 9.43
N TRP A 462 -6.23 1.94 9.28
CA TRP A 462 -5.59 2.93 10.15
C TRP A 462 -4.53 3.72 9.38
N PHE A 463 -4.09 4.83 9.96
CA PHE A 463 -2.86 5.52 9.59
C PHE A 463 -1.86 5.54 10.75
N VAL A 464 -0.56 5.60 10.47
CA VAL A 464 0.47 5.95 11.48
C VAL A 464 1.33 7.07 10.93
N THR A 465 1.29 8.24 11.56
CA THR A 465 2.14 9.37 11.13
C THR A 465 3.56 9.21 11.65
N TRP A 466 4.56 9.44 10.82
CA TRP A 466 5.96 9.40 11.27
C TRP A 466 6.30 10.56 12.21
N SER A 467 7.34 10.40 13.02
CA SER A 467 7.76 11.39 14.02
C SER A 467 8.44 12.63 13.40
N GLY A 468 8.70 13.63 14.25
CA GLY A 468 9.56 14.76 13.88
C GLY A 468 8.88 15.73 12.91
N GLU A 469 9.50 16.00 11.76
CA GLU A 469 9.01 17.05 10.85
C GLU A 469 7.64 16.75 10.21
N PHE A 470 7.28 15.47 10.13
CA PHE A 470 5.99 15.01 9.63
C PHE A 470 4.84 15.39 10.57
N LEU A 471 5.07 15.37 11.89
CA LEU A 471 4.09 15.80 12.89
C LEU A 471 4.30 17.26 13.33
N THR A 472 5.45 17.58 13.92
CA THR A 472 5.66 18.83 14.66
C THR A 472 6.13 19.98 13.77
N GLY A 473 6.45 19.70 12.50
CA GLY A 473 7.03 20.68 11.57
C GLY A 473 6.02 21.67 10.99
N GLY A 474 4.72 21.36 11.05
CA GLY A 474 3.64 22.18 10.48
C GLY A 474 3.57 22.23 8.95
N GLN A 475 4.59 21.68 8.26
CA GLN A 475 4.68 21.66 6.80
C GLN A 475 3.93 20.47 6.19
N HIS A 476 4.09 19.28 6.77
CA HIS A 476 3.37 18.08 6.35
C HIS A 476 1.95 18.09 6.89
N ASN A 477 1.81 18.28 8.19
CA ASN A 477 0.53 18.40 8.86
C ASN A 477 0.49 19.73 9.62
N SER A 478 -0.32 20.67 9.16
CA SER A 478 -0.57 21.91 9.90
C SER A 478 -1.39 21.61 11.15
N LEU A 479 -1.30 22.46 12.20
CA LEU A 479 -2.12 22.27 13.40
C LEU A 479 -3.62 22.25 13.09
N ALA A 480 -4.08 23.10 12.17
CA ALA A 480 -5.47 23.13 11.73
C ALA A 480 -5.90 21.82 11.02
N HIS A 481 -5.00 21.23 10.23
CA HIS A 481 -5.26 19.92 9.61
C HIS A 481 -5.33 18.81 10.66
N LEU A 482 -4.41 18.80 11.62
CA LEU A 482 -4.43 17.84 12.73
C LEU A 482 -5.71 17.96 13.58
N GLU A 483 -6.14 19.19 13.89
CA GLU A 483 -7.40 19.45 14.59
C GLU A 483 -8.60 18.91 13.79
N HIS A 484 -8.63 19.14 12.48
CA HIS A 484 -9.66 18.59 11.57
C HIS A 484 -9.69 17.07 11.62
N VAL A 485 -8.54 16.41 11.39
CA VAL A 485 -8.42 14.95 11.40
C VAL A 485 -8.87 14.35 12.73
N TYR A 486 -8.31 14.80 13.86
CA TYR A 486 -8.58 14.20 15.17
C TYR A 486 -9.97 14.54 15.75
N GLN A 487 -10.71 15.47 15.14
CA GLN A 487 -12.11 15.76 15.49
C GLN A 487 -13.11 15.17 14.49
N HIS A 488 -12.62 14.57 13.41
CA HIS A 488 -13.47 14.03 12.36
C HIS A 488 -14.18 12.76 12.85
N PRO A 489 -15.51 12.61 12.66
CA PRO A 489 -16.28 11.47 13.21
C PRO A 489 -15.88 10.09 12.68
N ARG A 490 -15.13 10.04 11.56
CA ARG A 490 -14.58 8.80 10.98
C ARG A 490 -13.28 8.35 11.66
N VAL A 491 -12.57 9.27 12.32
CA VAL A 491 -11.23 9.01 12.87
C VAL A 491 -11.37 8.58 14.32
N ILE A 492 -11.02 7.34 14.63
CA ILE A 492 -11.11 6.77 15.97
C ILE A 492 -9.87 7.14 16.78
N THR A 493 -10.07 7.81 17.91
CA THR A 493 -9.03 8.09 18.92
C THR A 493 -9.08 7.09 20.07
N LEU A 494 -8.06 7.10 20.95
CA LEU A 494 -7.91 6.14 22.05
C LEU A 494 -9.16 6.01 22.93
N ASP A 495 -9.84 7.12 23.22
CA ASP A 495 -11.04 7.16 24.05
C ASP A 495 -12.27 6.50 23.39
N GLU A 496 -12.22 6.27 22.08
CA GLU A 496 -13.28 5.64 21.28
C GLU A 496 -12.99 4.16 20.93
N VAL A 497 -11.76 3.68 21.16
CA VAL A 497 -11.36 2.29 20.84
C VAL A 497 -12.18 1.27 21.64
N GLY A 498 -12.38 1.50 22.93
CA GLY A 498 -13.03 0.55 23.83
C GLY A 498 -12.17 -0.71 24.13
N ASP A 499 -12.81 -1.80 24.58
CA ASP A 499 -12.12 -3.06 24.93
C ASP A 499 -11.94 -3.95 23.69
N PHE A 500 -11.01 -3.56 22.80
CA PHE A 500 -10.75 -4.28 21.56
C PHE A 500 -10.23 -5.71 21.78
N LYS A 501 -9.64 -6.01 22.95
CA LYS A 501 -9.12 -7.34 23.33
C LYS A 501 -10.23 -8.36 23.67
N ARG A 502 -11.48 -7.90 23.79
CA ARG A 502 -12.67 -8.76 24.00
C ARG A 502 -13.81 -8.47 23.03
N HIS A 503 -13.49 -7.88 21.89
CA HIS A 503 -14.44 -7.59 20.83
C HIS A 503 -15.16 -8.87 20.37
N GLY A 504 -16.49 -8.80 20.28
CA GLY A 504 -17.33 -9.92 19.84
C GLY A 504 -17.52 -11.09 20.83
N ARG A 505 -17.11 -10.96 22.10
CA ARG A 505 -17.17 -12.05 23.11
C ARG A 505 -18.08 -11.79 24.32
#